data_AF-A0A973EKN7-F1
#
_entry.id   AF-A0A973EKN7-F1
#
_cell.length_a   1.000
_cell.length_b   1.000
_cell.length_c   1.000
_cell.angle_alpha   90.00
_cell.angle_beta   90.00
_cell.angle_gamma   90.00
#
_symmetry.space_group_name_H-M   'P 1'
#
loop_
_entity.id
_entity.type
_entity.pdbx_description
1 polymer ?
#
loop_
_entity_poly.entity_id
_entity_poly.type
_entity_poly.pdbx_seq_one_letter_code
_entity_poly.pdbx_strand_id
1 'polypeptide(L)' 'MNHLLEVKKIIESILENRGKKLSCEINNNTHLRNDLGFDSLDLAELTVKIEYIFGVDVFADGIIDTVEEIIRKIEKK' A
#
# COMPACT_ATOMS: atom_id res chain seq x y z
N MET A 1 16.85 -1.91 -4.78
CA MET A 1 15.49 -2.08 -5.34
C MET A 1 14.60 -1.05 -4.67
N ASN A 2 13.85 -0.23 -5.41
CA ASN A 2 13.04 0.84 -4.81
C ASN A 2 11.64 0.31 -4.48
N HIS A 3 11.50 -0.38 -3.35
CA HIS A 3 10.23 -0.96 -2.89
C HIS A 3 9.10 0.08 -2.83
N LEU A 4 9.42 1.33 -2.48
CA LEU A 4 8.48 2.47 -2.51
C LEU A 4 7.81 2.68 -3.86
N LEU A 5 8.55 2.53 -4.98
CA LEU A 5 8.02 2.78 -6.31
C LEU A 5 6.97 1.73 -6.70
N GLU A 6 7.21 0.47 -6.34
CA GLU A 6 6.29 -0.63 -6.62
C GLU A 6 5.03 -0.53 -5.76
N VAL A 7 5.19 -0.25 -4.46
CA VAL A 7 4.03 0.01 -3.57
C VAL A 7 3.20 1.19 -4.08
N LYS A 8 3.85 2.25 -4.55
CA LYS A 8 3.17 3.39 -5.16
C LYS A 8 2.34 2.98 -6.38
N LYS A 9 2.89 2.20 -7.30
CA LYS A 9 2.14 1.70 -8.48
C LYS A 9 0.93 0.87 -8.08
N ILE A 10 1.04 0.03 -7.05
CA ILE A 10 -0.07 -0.78 -6.54
C ILE A 10 -1.18 0.14 -6.04
N ILE A 11 -0.83 1.14 -5.22
CA ILE A 11 -1.77 2.12 -4.69
C ILE A 11 -2.42 2.94 -5.81
N GLU A 12 -1.64 3.39 -6.79
CA GLU A 12 -2.14 4.09 -7.97
C GLU A 12 -3.16 3.24 -8.73
N SER A 13 -2.85 1.96 -8.97
CA SER A 13 -3.77 1.03 -9.62
C SER A 13 -5.08 0.84 -8.85
N ILE A 14 -5.04 0.76 -7.53
CA ILE A 14 -6.25 0.65 -6.69
C ILE A 14 -7.07 1.94 -6.78
N LEU A 15 -6.43 3.10 -6.68
CA LEU A 15 -7.12 4.39 -6.77
C LEU A 15 -7.74 4.60 -8.16
N GLU A 16 -7.02 4.28 -9.23
CA GLU A 16 -7.56 4.34 -10.59
C GLU A 16 -8.76 3.41 -10.77
N ASN A 17 -8.71 2.20 -10.18
CA ASN A 17 -9.84 1.26 -10.20
C ASN A 17 -11.08 1.84 -9.47
N ARG A 18 -10.86 2.67 -8.45
CA ARG A 18 -11.94 3.43 -7.77
C ARG A 18 -12.38 4.69 -8.52
N GLY A 19 -11.76 5.03 -9.65
CA GLY A 19 -11.97 6.29 -10.35
C GLY A 19 -11.42 7.51 -9.61
N LYS A 20 -10.58 7.31 -8.57
CA LYS A 20 -9.89 8.38 -7.86
C LYS A 20 -8.50 8.56 -8.49
N LYS A 21 -8.10 9.81 -8.68
CA LYS A 21 -6.74 10.13 -9.14
C LYS A 21 -5.88 10.48 -7.95
N LEU A 22 -4.68 9.94 -7.93
CA LEU A 22 -3.70 10.21 -6.90
C LEU A 22 -3.30 11.69 -6.97
N SER A 23 -3.77 12.49 -6.02
CA SER A 23 -3.59 13.95 -6.01
C SER A 23 -2.32 14.40 -5.28
N CYS A 24 -1.70 13.51 -4.51
CA CYS A 24 -0.60 13.81 -3.59
C CYS A 24 0.55 12.84 -3.82
N GLU A 25 1.80 13.28 -3.71
CA GLU A 25 2.94 12.36 -3.84
C GLU A 25 2.97 11.38 -2.67
N ILE A 26 2.90 10.06 -2.96
CA ILE A 26 3.04 9.04 -1.92
C ILE A 26 4.47 9.07 -1.39
N ASN A 27 4.58 9.26 -0.08
CA ASN A 27 5.80 9.15 0.67
C ASN A 27 5.64 8.13 1.80
N ASN A 28 6.72 7.82 2.50
CA ASN A 28 6.71 6.83 3.58
C ASN A 28 5.71 7.19 4.70
N ASN A 29 5.51 8.48 4.98
CA ASN A 29 4.57 8.95 6.01
C ASN A 29 3.12 9.04 5.51
N THR A 30 2.86 8.74 4.23
CA THR A 30 1.49 8.74 3.69
C THR A 30 0.66 7.68 4.39
N HIS A 31 -0.49 8.10 4.91
CA HIS A 31 -1.42 7.28 5.63
C HIS A 31 -2.47 6.68 4.68
N LEU A 32 -2.63 5.36 4.70
CA LEU A 32 -3.52 4.65 3.80
C LEU A 32 -4.98 5.08 3.98
N ARG A 33 -5.44 5.18 5.22
CA ARG A 33 -6.83 5.57 5.54
C ARG A 33 -7.03 7.08 5.50
N ASN A 34 -6.13 7.85 6.10
CA ASN A 34 -6.34 9.30 6.25
C ASN A 34 -5.98 10.10 4.99
N ASP A 35 -4.89 9.76 4.29
CA ASP A 35 -4.47 10.48 3.07
C ASP A 35 -5.08 9.86 1.81
N LEU A 36 -5.07 8.52 1.69
CA LEU A 36 -5.58 7.84 0.49
C LEU A 36 -7.09 7.51 0.57
N GLY A 37 -7.69 7.58 1.77
CA GLY A 37 -9.09 7.21 1.95
C GLY A 37 -9.35 5.73 1.69
N PHE A 38 -8.39 4.85 2.04
CA PHE A 38 -8.54 3.41 1.87
C PHE A 38 -9.51 2.84 2.91
N ASP A 39 -10.49 2.13 2.40
CA ASP A 39 -11.45 1.37 3.20
C ASP A 39 -10.99 -0.09 3.33
N SER A 40 -11.70 -0.90 4.13
CA SER A 40 -11.37 -2.31 4.33
C SER A 40 -11.24 -3.11 3.03
N LEU A 41 -11.99 -2.73 1.98
CA LEU A 41 -11.92 -3.37 0.67
C LEU A 41 -10.59 -3.05 -0.05
N ASP A 42 -10.15 -1.79 -0.01
CA ASP A 42 -8.91 -1.36 -0.66
C ASP A 42 -7.70 -1.96 0.04
N LEU A 43 -7.75 -2.04 1.37
CA LEU A 43 -6.71 -2.67 2.17
C LEU A 43 -6.61 -4.17 1.85
N ALA A 44 -7.75 -4.85 1.67
CA ALA A 44 -7.75 -6.25 1.25
C ALA A 44 -7.14 -6.41 -0.16
N GLU A 45 -7.49 -5.55 -1.12
CA GLU A 45 -6.91 -5.59 -2.46
C GLU A 45 -5.40 -5.28 -2.44
N LEU A 46 -4.99 -4.28 -1.65
CA LEU A 46 -3.59 -3.92 -1.44
C LEU A 46 -2.79 -5.11 -0.88
N THR A 47 -3.35 -5.80 0.11
CA THR A 47 -2.73 -6.99 0.73
C THR A 47 -2.47 -8.07 -0.31
N VAL A 48 -3.49 -8.44 -1.09
CA VAL A 48 -3.40 -9.49 -2.12
C VAL A 48 -2.38 -9.12 -3.20
N LYS A 49 -2.36 -7.85 -3.65
CA LYS A 49 -1.38 -7.41 -4.66
C LYS A 49 0.05 -7.42 -4.13
N ILE A 50 0.26 -6.98 -2.88
CA ILE A 50 1.57 -7.01 -2.24
C ILE A 50 2.04 -8.45 -2.05
N GLU A 51 1.17 -9.34 -1.56
CA GLU A 51 1.49 -10.76 -1.42
C GLU A 51 1.80 -11.40 -2.78
N TYR A 52 1.06 -11.06 -3.83
CA TYR A 52 1.33 -11.58 -5.18
C TYR A 52 2.68 -11.12 -5.75
N ILE A 53 3.06 -9.86 -5.52
CA ILE A 53 4.30 -9.27 -6.08
C ILE A 53 5.53 -9.59 -5.23
N PHE A 54 5.42 -9.48 -3.91
CA PHE A 54 6.53 -9.60 -2.97
C PHE A 54 6.53 -10.92 -2.20
N GLY A 55 5.42 -11.67 -2.20
CA GLY A 55 5.26 -12.88 -1.40
C GLY A 55 5.29 -12.59 0.10
N VAL A 56 4.80 -11.43 0.53
CA VAL A 56 4.74 -11.01 1.94
C VAL A 56 3.33 -10.53 2.25
N ASP A 57 2.72 -11.10 3.29
CA ASP A 57 1.51 -10.54 3.88
C ASP A 57 1.91 -9.46 4.90
N VAL A 58 1.65 -8.20 4.53
CA VAL A 58 2.01 -7.04 5.36
C VAL A 58 1.03 -6.79 6.50
N PHE A 59 -0.18 -7.37 6.45
CA PHE A 59 -1.21 -7.23 7.48
C PHE A 59 -1.30 -8.44 8.42
N ALA A 60 -0.53 -9.51 8.17
CA ALA A 60 -0.50 -10.72 9.01
C ALA A 60 -0.18 -10.45 10.50
N ASP A 61 0.62 -9.43 10.78
CA ASP A 61 1.19 -9.15 12.11
C ASP A 61 0.50 -7.96 12.82
N GLY A 62 -0.46 -7.31 12.16
CA GLY A 62 -1.14 -6.14 12.70
C GLY A 62 -1.77 -5.23 11.65
N ILE A 63 -2.41 -4.16 12.13
CA ILE A 63 -2.96 -3.11 11.27
C ILE A 63 -1.80 -2.24 10.77
N ILE A 64 -1.72 -2.07 9.46
CA ILE A 64 -0.80 -1.12 8.83
C ILE A 64 -1.55 0.18 8.54
N ASP A 65 -0.99 1.30 8.98
CA ASP A 65 -1.59 2.61 8.77
C ASP A 65 -0.83 3.43 7.72
N THR A 66 0.48 3.22 7.59
CA THR A 66 1.35 4.01 6.71
C THR A 66 2.10 3.19 5.65
N VAL A 67 2.50 3.85 4.56
CA VAL A 67 3.31 3.23 3.50
C VAL A 67 4.69 2.79 4.00
N GLU A 68 5.28 3.49 4.98
CA GLU A 68 6.54 3.10 5.59
C GLU A 68 6.47 1.69 6.19
N GLU A 69 5.41 1.37 6.91
CA GLU A 69 5.26 0.07 7.56
C GLU A 69 5.15 -1.06 6.54
N ILE A 70 4.44 -0.84 5.42
CA ILE A 70 4.41 -1.77 4.29
C ILE A 70 5.83 -2.05 3.80
N ILE A 71 6.60 -0.99 3.53
CA ILE A 71 7.96 -1.11 3.01
C ILE A 71 8.85 -1.84 4.01
N ARG A 72 8.78 -1.48 5.29
CA ARG A 72 9.53 -2.15 6.36
C ARG A 72 9.21 -3.64 6.45
N LYS A 73 7.95 -4.04 6.26
CA LYS A 73 7.54 -5.46 6.22
C LYS A 73 8.12 -6.19 5.01
N ILE A 74 8.14 -5.54 3.84
CA ILE A 74 8.73 -6.09 2.63
C ILE A 74 10.26 -6.22 2.75
N GLU A 75 10.93 -5.21 3.33
CA GLU A 75 12.39 -5.18 3.49
C GLU A 75 12.90 -6.07 4.65
N LYS A 76 12.05 -6.39 5.63
CA LYS A 76 12.40 -7.33 6.72
C LYS A 76 12.48 -8.80 6.28
N LYS A 77 12.16 -9.10 5.03
CA LYS A 77 12.24 -10.44 4.44
C LYS A 77 13.67 -10.82 4.11
#